data_AF-B5JY71-F1
#
_entry.id   AF-B5JY71-F1
#
_cell.length_a   1.000
_cell.length_b   1.000
_cell.length_c   1.000
_cell.angle_alpha   90.00
_cell.angle_beta   90.00
_cell.angle_gamma   90.00
#
_symmetry.space_group_name_H-M   'P 1'
#
loop_
_entity.id
_entity.type
_entity.pdbx_description
1 polymer ?
#
loop_
_entity_poly.entity_id
_entity_poly.type
_entity_poly.pdbx_seq_one_letter_code
_entity_poly.pdbx_strand_id
1 'polypeptide(L)' 'MDMMQIGSLILLVGMFIFILPRTISAVKNSPKGTANDWFNVGAVLLVVIGFVLILTQMA' A
#
# COMPACT_ATOMS: atom_id res chain seq x y z
N MET A 1 20.04 20.07 17.19
CA MET A 1 20.10 19.12 16.05
C MET A 1 21.56 18.85 15.78
N ASP A 2 21.95 17.59 15.76
CA ASP A 2 23.32 17.21 15.40
C ASP A 2 23.52 17.40 13.88
N MET A 3 24.76 17.71 13.47
CA MET A 3 25.14 17.89 12.07
C MET A 3 24.81 16.64 11.23
N MET A 4 24.92 15.45 11.84
CA MET A 4 24.52 14.18 11.24
C MET A 4 23.01 14.13 10.95
N GLN A 5 22.18 14.62 11.87
CA GLN A 5 20.73 14.64 11.70
C GLN A 5 20.33 15.58 10.56
N ILE A 6 20.95 16.76 10.48
CA ILE A 6 20.71 17.73 9.40
C ILE A 6 21.14 17.15 8.05
N GLY A 7 22.33 16.53 7.98
CA GLY A 7 22.81 15.89 6.75
C GLY A 7 21.89 14.76 6.28
N SER A 8 21.44 13.90 7.21
CA SER A 8 20.51 12.80 6.90
C SER A 8 19.15 13.31 6.40
N LEU A 9 18.64 14.41 6.98
CA LEU A 9 17.38 15.03 6.58
C LEU A 9 17.45 15.59 5.15
N ILE A 10 18.54 16.29 4.82
CA ILE A 10 18.76 16.84 3.47
C ILE A 10 18.83 15.72 2.43
N LEU A 11 19.53 14.62 2.74
CA LEU A 11 19.60 13.46 1.85
C LEU A 11 18.24 12.80 1.66
N LEU A 12 17.45 12.64 2.74
CA LEU A 12 16.09 12.11 2.65
C LEU A 12 15.19 12.97 1.77
N VAL A 13 15.18 14.29 2.00
CA VAL A 13 14.38 15.22 1.20
C VAL A 13 14.83 15.20 -0.26
N GLY A 14 16.14 15.19 -0.53
CA GLY A 14 16.68 15.07 -1.87
C GLY A 14 16.26 13.77 -2.57
N MET A 15 16.26 12.65 -1.84
CA MET A 15 15.78 11.36 -2.34
C MET A 15 14.29 11.41 -2.69
N PHE A 16 13.46 12.03 -1.84
CA PHE A 16 12.05 12.22 -2.13
C PHE A 16 11.84 13.04 -3.40
N ILE A 17 12.51 14.19 -3.54
CA ILE A 17 12.41 15.03 -4.74
C ILE A 17 12.80 14.26 -6.01
N PHE A 18 13.81 13.40 -5.92
CA PHE A 18 14.28 12.61 -7.06
C PHE A 18 13.35 11.45 -7.44
N ILE A 19 12.80 10.75 -6.45
CA ILE A 19 11.96 9.56 -6.66
C ILE A 19 10.51 9.95 -6.98
N LEU A 20 10.01 11.03 -6.38
CA LEU A 20 8.62 11.48 -6.50
C LEU A 20 8.09 11.62 -7.95
N PRO A 21 8.80 12.24 -8.92
CA PRO A 21 8.27 12.34 -10.28
C PRO A 21 8.10 10.95 -10.94
N ARG A 22 9.01 10.01 -10.65
CA ARG A 22 8.94 8.65 -11.16
C ARG A 22 7.78 7.88 -10.53
N THR A 23 7.56 8.03 -9.23
CA THR A 23 6.43 7.37 -8.56
C THR A 23 5.09 7.94 -9.01
N ILE A 24 4.98 9.25 -9.21
CA ILE A 24 3.78 9.88 -9.80
C ILE A 24 3.52 9.32 -11.20
N SER A 25 4.55 9.24 -12.04
CA SER A 25 4.43 8.66 -13.39
C SER A 25 4.02 7.19 -13.35
N ALA A 26 4.61 6.40 -12.45
CA ALA A 26 4.27 5.00 -12.27
C ALA A 26 2.81 4.85 -11.83
N VAL A 27 2.34 5.63 -10.85
CA VAL A 27 0.95 5.60 -10.39
C VAL A 27 -0.02 6.02 -11.50
N LYS A 28 0.33 7.05 -12.27
CA LYS A 28 -0.51 7.54 -13.39
C LYS A 28 -0.65 6.51 -14.51
N ASN A 29 0.40 5.77 -14.81
CA ASN A 29 0.46 4.81 -15.91
C ASN A 29 0.21 3.36 -15.49
N SER A 30 0.08 3.08 -14.20
CA SER A 30 -0.23 1.73 -13.72
C SER A 30 -1.66 1.33 -14.10
N PRO A 31 -1.90 0.05 -14.45
CA PRO A 31 -3.26 -0.44 -14.64
C PRO A 31 -4.03 -0.25 -13.34
N LYS A 32 -5.10 0.55 -13.41
CA LYS A 32 -6.00 0.72 -12.26
C LYS A 32 -6.79 -0.56 -12.07
N GLY A 33 -6.98 -0.98 -10.82
CA GLY A 33 -7.84 -2.12 -10.50
C GLY A 33 -9.24 -1.92 -11.11
N THR A 34 -9.70 -2.92 -11.83
CA THR A 34 -11.04 -2.96 -12.42
C THR A 34 -12.09 -3.24 -11.34
N ALA A 35 -13.37 -2.97 -11.63
CA ALA A 35 -14.45 -3.34 -10.72
C ALA A 35 -14.46 -4.85 -10.38
N ASN A 36 -14.04 -5.69 -11.34
CA ASN A 36 -13.91 -7.13 -11.13
C ASN A 36 -12.76 -7.48 -10.17
N ASP A 37 -11.64 -6.75 -10.19
CA ASP A 37 -10.53 -6.97 -9.26
C ASP A 37 -10.96 -6.68 -7.82
N TRP A 38 -11.73 -5.61 -7.62
CA TRP A 38 -12.32 -5.27 -6.33
C TRP A 38 -13.35 -6.30 -5.86
N PHE A 39 -14.14 -6.85 -6.78
CA PHE A 39 -15.05 -7.95 -6.46
C PHE A 39 -14.30 -9.21 -6.00
N ASN A 40 -13.23 -9.59 -6.69
CA ASN A 40 -12.40 -10.73 -6.30
C ASN A 40 -11.76 -10.54 -4.91
N VAL A 41 -11.26 -9.34 -4.61
CA VAL A 41 -10.75 -9.00 -3.27
C VAL A 41 -11.86 -9.16 -2.23
N GLY A 42 -13.06 -8.63 -2.51
CA GLY A 42 -14.22 -8.76 -1.64
C GLY A 42 -14.64 -10.22 -1.41
N ALA A 43 -14.61 -11.05 -2.45
CA ALA A 43 -14.94 -12.47 -2.36
C ALA A 43 -13.95 -13.21 -1.43
N VAL A 44 -12.65 -12.96 -1.56
CA VAL A 44 -11.64 -13.55 -0.67
C VAL A 44 -11.86 -13.10 0.78
N LEU A 45 -12.16 -11.83 1.02
CA LEU A 45 -12.45 -11.33 2.36
C LEU A 45 -13.71 -11.98 2.96
N LEU A 46 -14.76 -12.18 2.16
CA LEU A 46 -15.98 -12.86 2.60
C LEU A 46 -15.70 -14.32 3.00
N VAL A 47 -14.81 -15.01 2.28
CA VAL A 47 -14.38 -16.38 2.64
C VAL A 47 -13.66 -16.38 3.99
N VAL A 48 -12.76 -15.43 4.24
CA VAL A 48 -12.06 -15.31 5.53
C VAL A 48 -13.05 -15.03 6.67
N ILE A 49 -13.99 -14.12 6.47
CA ILE A 49 -15.04 -13.83 7.47
C ILE A 49 -15.88 -15.08 7.73
N GLY A 50 -16.33 -15.77 6.69
CA GLY A 50 -17.09 -17.01 6.81
C GLY A 50 -16.32 -18.09 7.59
N PHE A 51 -15.02 -18.23 7.32
CA PHE A 51 -14.16 -19.16 8.04
C PHE A 51 -14.06 -18.81 9.54
N VAL A 52 -13.85 -17.55 9.88
CA VAL A 52 -13.80 -17.09 11.28
C VAL A 52 -15.13 -17.37 11.98
N LEU A 53 -16.26 -17.05 11.34
CA LEU A 53 -17.59 -17.31 11.92
C LEU A 53 -17.81 -18.80 12.19
N ILE A 54 -17.45 -19.67 11.25
CA ILE A 54 -17.51 -21.13 11.41
C ILE A 54 -16.66 -21.57 12.60
N LEU A 55 -15.42 -21.07 12.71
CA LEU A 55 -14.55 -21.40 13.83
C LEU A 55 -15.14 -20.95 15.18
N THR A 56 -15.74 -19.75 15.24
CA THR A 56 -16.34 -19.24 16.48
C THR A 56 -17.62 -19.92 16.89
N GLN A 57 -18.39 -20.48 15.95
CA GLN A 57 -19.64 -21.20 16.26
C GLN A 57 -19.40 -22.68 16.59
N MET A 58 -18.24 -23.23 16.21
CA MET A 58 -17.81 -24.58 16.59
C MET A 58 -16.90 -24.60 17.83
N ALA A 59 -16.57 -23.44 18.39
CA ALA A 59 -15.87 -23.28 19.68
C ALA A 59 -16.89 -23.14 20.82
#